data_AF-A0A968HN70-F1
#
_entry.id   AF-A0A968HN70-F1
#
_cell.length_a   1.000
_cell.length_b   1.000
_cell.length_c   1.000
_cell.angle_alpha   90.00
_cell.angle_beta   90.00
_cell.angle_gamma   90.00
#
_symmetry.space_group_name_H-M   'P 1'
#
loop_
_entity.id
_entity.type
_entity.pdbx_description
1 polymer ?
#
loop_
_entity_poly.entity_id
_entity_poly.type
_entity_poly.pdbx_seq_one_letter_code
_entity_poly.pdbx_strand_id
1 'polypeptide(L)' 'MRVLEHDRQAQDRRGDASFGLKTSDGYLRSTDGSINSLYTFDQFVIGKSNDVAAAAAQAAAQAPGKVYNPLFIYGETGL' A
#
# COMPACT_ATOMS: atom_id res chain seq x y z
N MET A 1 -52.49 -23.90 -1.59
CA MET A 1 -51.97 -22.75 -0.82
C MET A 1 -51.03 -21.97 -1.73
N ARG A 2 -51.44 -20.75 -2.16
CA ARG A 2 -50.58 -19.80 -2.88
C ARG A 2 -49.81 -18.97 -1.85
N VAL A 3 -48.49 -18.89 -2.00
CA VAL A 3 -47.68 -17.74 -1.56
C VAL A 3 -46.63 -17.53 -2.66
N LEU A 4 -46.94 -16.67 -3.64
CA LEU A 4 -46.43 -15.29 -3.74
C LEU A 4 -44.94 -15.24 -4.14
N GLU A 5 -44.74 -15.54 -5.42
CA GLU A 5 -43.67 -14.99 -6.24
C GLU A 5 -43.98 -13.49 -6.41
N HIS A 6 -43.19 -12.61 -5.79
CA HIS A 6 -43.31 -11.16 -5.97
C HIS A 6 -41.93 -10.50 -5.76
N ASP A 7 -41.56 -9.69 -6.73
CA ASP A 7 -40.49 -8.67 -6.76
C ASP A 7 -39.05 -9.09 -6.47
N ARG A 8 -38.46 -9.67 -7.53
CA ARG A 8 -37.04 -9.48 -7.83
C ARG A 8 -36.88 -8.14 -8.57
N GLN A 9 -36.66 -7.03 -7.86
CA GLN A 9 -35.89 -5.84 -8.29
C GLN A 9 -36.05 -4.66 -7.30
N ALA A 10 -35.03 -3.78 -7.28
CA ALA A 10 -34.86 -2.55 -6.47
C ALA A 10 -34.47 -2.81 -5.00
N GLN A 11 -33.31 -2.39 -4.48
CA GLN A 11 -32.51 -1.21 -4.81
C GLN A 11 -31.05 -1.50 -4.45
N ASP A 12 -30.27 -1.72 -5.50
CA ASP A 12 -28.83 -1.44 -5.55
C ASP A 12 -28.63 0.08 -5.34
N ARG A 13 -28.31 0.51 -4.12
CA ARG A 13 -27.76 1.85 -3.82
C ARG A 13 -26.98 1.85 -2.51
N ARG A 14 -25.92 1.05 -2.43
CA ARG A 14 -24.76 1.47 -1.63
C ARG A 14 -23.79 2.12 -2.61
N GLY A 15 -23.92 3.44 -2.70
CA GLY A 15 -22.95 4.26 -3.41
C GLY A 15 -21.57 3.95 -2.87
N ASP A 16 -20.78 3.31 -3.72
CA ASP A 16 -19.34 3.23 -3.61
C ASP A 16 -18.82 4.66 -3.67
N ALA A 17 -18.68 5.30 -2.50
CA ALA A 17 -17.88 6.50 -2.37
C ALA A 17 -16.40 6.08 -2.35
N SER A 18 -15.95 5.42 -3.43
CA SER A 18 -14.55 5.55 -3.80
C SER A 18 -14.38 7.01 -4.20
N PHE A 19 -13.77 7.78 -3.29
CA PHE A 19 -13.25 9.11 -3.61
C PHE A 19 -12.03 8.93 -4.52
N GLY A 20 -12.28 8.39 -5.72
CA GLY A 20 -11.32 8.25 -6.79
C GLY A 20 -11.08 9.64 -7.36
N LEU A 21 -9.91 10.19 -7.07
CA LEU A 21 -9.44 11.44 -7.64
C LEU A 21 -9.45 11.28 -9.17
N LYS A 22 -10.37 11.96 -9.85
CA LYS A 22 -10.44 11.97 -11.32
C LYS A 22 -9.31 12.85 -11.84
N THR A 23 -8.18 12.26 -12.21
CA THR A 23 -7.14 12.93 -12.99
C THR A 23 -7.23 12.47 -14.44
N SER A 24 -7.12 13.41 -15.38
CA SER A 24 -7.40 13.29 -16.81
C SER A 24 -6.34 12.56 -17.63
N ASP A 25 -5.51 11.73 -17.00
CA ASP A 25 -4.54 10.87 -17.68
C ASP A 25 -4.78 9.44 -17.17
N GLY A 26 -4.86 8.49 -18.12
CA GLY A 26 -5.56 7.21 -17.97
C GLY A 26 -5.27 6.42 -16.70
N TYR A 27 -6.27 5.64 -16.28
CA TYR A 27 -6.25 4.64 -15.22
C TYR A 27 -4.85 4.02 -15.01
N LEU A 28 -4.07 4.56 -14.06
CA LEU A 28 -3.12 3.74 -13.35
C LEU A 28 -3.96 2.77 -12.52
N ARG A 29 -4.27 1.66 -13.16
CA ARG A 29 -4.66 0.42 -12.53
C ARG A 29 -3.59 0.08 -11.50
N SER A 30 -3.72 0.59 -10.27
CA SER A 30 -2.97 0.05 -9.15
C SER A 30 -3.64 -1.25 -8.71
N THR A 31 -3.63 -2.24 -9.60
CA THR A 31 -3.80 -3.64 -9.20
C THR A 31 -2.45 -4.13 -8.72
N ASP A 32 -2.43 -4.47 -7.43
CA ASP A 32 -1.32 -5.09 -6.69
C ASP A 32 -0.20 -4.12 -6.27
N GLY A 33 -0.06 -3.86 -4.96
CA GLY A 33 1.16 -3.24 -4.42
C GLY A 33 1.36 -1.74 -4.71
N SER A 34 0.35 -0.90 -4.50
CA SER A 34 0.40 0.57 -4.66
C SER A 34 1.37 1.27 -3.68
N ILE A 35 2.67 1.00 -3.78
CA ILE A 35 3.73 1.75 -3.09
C ILE A 35 4.07 3.01 -3.90
N ASN A 36 4.46 4.09 -3.21
CA ASN A 36 4.87 5.30 -3.88
C ASN A 36 6.26 5.11 -4.52
N SER A 37 6.36 5.27 -5.83
CA SER A 37 7.60 5.13 -6.60
C SER A 37 8.70 6.12 -6.20
N LEU A 38 8.39 7.15 -5.41
CA LEU A 38 9.37 8.07 -4.85
C LEU A 38 10.16 7.46 -3.68
N TYR A 39 9.62 6.43 -3.01
CA TYR A 39 10.28 5.78 -1.87
C TYR A 39 11.11 4.58 -2.34
N THR A 40 12.28 4.89 -2.89
CA THR A 40 13.27 3.89 -3.33
C THR A 40 14.57 4.04 -2.56
N PHE A 41 15.35 2.96 -2.45
CA PHE A 41 16.67 3.00 -1.79
C PHE A 41 17.66 3.94 -2.49
N ASP A 42 17.51 4.17 -3.79
CA ASP A 42 18.35 5.08 -4.57
C ASP A 42 18.20 6.54 -4.14
N GLN A 43 16.99 6.96 -3.79
CA GLN A 43 16.69 8.32 -3.35
C GLN A 43 16.92 8.53 -1.84
N PHE A 44 17.25 7.48 -1.10
CA PHE A 44 17.48 7.55 0.34
C PHE A 44 18.92 7.96 0.66
N VAL A 45 19.10 9.13 1.29
CA VAL A 45 20.43 9.63 1.65
C VAL A 45 20.94 8.94 2.91
N ILE A 46 22.00 8.16 2.76
CA ILE A 46 22.64 7.43 3.86
C ILE A 46 23.68 8.31 4.57
N GLY A 47 23.59 8.36 5.90
CA GLY A 47 24.54 9.02 6.78
C GLY A 47 24.73 8.25 8.09
N LYS A 48 25.66 8.69 8.93
CA LYS A 48 26.05 7.98 10.17
C LYS A 48 24.87 7.63 11.08
N SER A 49 23.82 8.45 11.09
CA SER A 49 22.64 8.28 11.95
C SER A 49 21.64 7.24 11.42
N ASN A 50 21.62 6.96 10.11
CA ASN A 50 20.65 6.07 9.47
C ASN A 50 21.30 4.89 8.73
N ASP A 51 22.63 4.79 8.70
CA ASP A 51 23.41 3.74 8.03
C ASP A 51 22.99 2.33 8.45
N VAL A 52 22.87 2.10 9.77
CA VAL A 52 22.47 0.78 10.30
C VAL A 52 21.03 0.42 9.89
N ALA A 53 20.12 1.39 9.91
CA ALA A 53 18.73 1.19 9.52
C ALA A 53 18.62 0.92 8.01
N ALA A 54 19.36 1.67 7.19
CA ALA A 54 19.42 1.51 5.74
C ALA A 54 19.98 0.14 5.34
N ALA A 55 21.09 -0.27 5.96
CA ALA A 55 21.70 -1.57 5.73
C ALA A 55 20.77 -2.72 6.14
N ALA A 56 20.08 -2.61 7.29
CA ALA A 56 19.12 -3.60 7.74
C ALA A 56 17.92 -3.71 6.80
N ALA A 57 17.38 -2.58 6.33
CA ALA A 57 16.30 -2.55 5.35
C ALA A 57 16.72 -3.15 4.01
N GLN A 58 17.95 -2.88 3.55
CA GLN A 58 18.49 -3.48 2.33
C GLN A 58 18.68 -4.99 2.46
N ALA A 59 19.22 -5.46 3.59
CA ALA A 59 19.39 -6.89 3.84
C ALA A 59 18.05 -7.63 3.87
N ALA A 60 17.03 -7.04 4.50
CA ALA A 60 15.68 -7.58 4.52
C ALA A 60 15.04 -7.60 3.12
N ALA A 61 15.28 -6.57 2.30
CA ALA A 61 14.79 -6.50 0.93
C ALA A 61 15.49 -7.50 -0.01
N GLN A 62 16.79 -7.76 0.18
CA GLN A 62 17.56 -8.73 -0.59
C GLN A 62 17.21 -10.19 -0.26
N ALA A 63 16.91 -10.48 1.01
CA ALA A 63 16.60 -11.82 1.49
C ALA A 63 15.34 -11.81 2.38
N PRO A 64 14.14 -11.60 1.80
CA PRO A 64 12.90 -11.46 2.56
C PRO A 64 12.62 -12.72 3.38
N GLY A 65 12.29 -12.52 4.67
CA GLY A 65 11.93 -13.60 5.59
C GLY A 65 13.10 -14.44 6.14
N LYS A 66 14.33 -14.22 5.66
CA LYS A 66 15.52 -14.95 6.13
C LYS A 66 16.35 -14.18 7.15
N VAL A 67 16.44 -12.86 6.97
CA VAL A 67 17.25 -11.99 7.82
C VAL A 67 16.36 -10.87 8.35
N TYR A 68 16.47 -10.59 9.65
CA TYR A 68 15.71 -9.54 10.36
C TYR A 68 14.20 -9.59 10.12
N ASN A 69 13.53 -10.69 10.52
CA ASN A 69 12.08 -10.81 10.45
C ASN A 69 11.47 -11.09 11.84
N PRO A 70 10.67 -10.17 12.42
CA PRO A 70 10.31 -8.86 11.88
C PRO A 70 11.46 -7.84 11.97
N LEU A 71 11.60 -6.99 10.96
CA LEU A 71 12.49 -5.82 11.00
C LEU A 71 11.74 -4.66 11.67
N PHE A 72 12.32 -4.11 12.73
CA PHE A 72 11.76 -2.94 13.43
C PHE A 72 12.75 -1.78 13.40
N ILE A 73 12.30 -0.62 12.93
CA ILE A 73 13.08 0.62 12.86
C ILE A 73 12.43 1.66 13.76
N TYR A 74 13.21 2.35 14.58
CA TYR A 74 12.75 3.43 15.47
C TYR A 74 13.69 4.63 15.38
N GLY A 75 13.17 5.83 15.60
CA GLY A 75 13.93 7.08 15.57
C GLY A 75 13.07 8.28 15.94
N GLU A 76 13.71 9.42 16.18
CA GLU A 76 13.04 10.72 16.31
C GLU A 76 12.42 11.16 14.98
N THR A 77 11.55 12.17 14.99
CA THR A 77 10.83 12.60 13.79
C THR A 77 11.78 13.26 12.79
N GLY A 78 11.69 12.90 11.51
CA GLY A 78 12.47 13.52 10.43
C GLY A 78 13.84 12.89 10.14
N LEU A 79 14.04 11.63 10.51
CA LEU A 79 15.20 10.80 10.14
C LEU A 79 14.96 9.95 8.89
#